data_AF-T1GY56-F1
#
_entry.id   AF-T1GY56-F1
#
_cell.length_a   1.000
_cell.length_b   1.000
_cell.length_c   1.000
_cell.angle_alpha   90.00
_cell.angle_beta   90.00
_cell.angle_gamma   90.00
#
_symmetry.space_group_name_H-M   'P 1'
#
loop_
_entity.id
_entity.type
_entity.pdbx_description
1 polymer ?
#
loop_
_entity_poly.entity_id
_entity_poly.type
_entity_poly.pdbx_seq_one_letter_code
_entity_poly.pdbx_strand_id
1 'polypeptide(L)'
;MNYYQISSFNVYKDECLYSFDNPESSTGIYISLSSFLCFGEEFVDLYSKASGTHIFLHLHRTKKLVNKTELSTIDCQPEPKITKLAIGIEGGFQPNSNKFEYQDNYNIVVFPGKVIVPYPNEDLPLKGQIRKG
;
A
#
# COMPACT_ATOMS: atom_id res chain seq x y z
N MET A 1 34.52 10.09 -17.19
CA MET A 1 33.34 10.52 -17.96
C MET A 1 32.14 9.83 -17.33
N ASN A 2 31.24 10.64 -16.77
CA ASN A 2 30.34 10.30 -15.66
C ASN A 2 29.13 9.47 -16.08
N TYR A 3 28.79 8.44 -15.29
CA TYR A 3 27.45 7.86 -15.23
C TYR A 3 27.16 7.37 -13.79
N TYR A 4 27.31 8.27 -12.82
CA TYR A 4 26.73 8.10 -11.47
C TYR A 4 25.90 9.34 -11.16
N GLN A 5 24.83 9.52 -11.92
CA GLN A 5 23.82 10.51 -11.58
C GLN A 5 22.45 10.01 -12.05
N ILE A 6 21.90 9.07 -11.30
CA ILE A 6 20.46 8.87 -11.19
C ILE A 6 20.12 9.33 -9.76
N SER A 7 20.22 10.64 -9.53
CA SER A 7 19.07 11.54 -9.33
C SER A 7 18.22 11.12 -8.14
N SER A 8 18.35 11.88 -7.05
CA SER A 8 17.55 11.81 -5.83
C SER A 8 16.06 12.03 -6.10
N PHE A 9 15.38 11.05 -6.70
CA PHE A 9 13.92 11.07 -6.77
C PHE A 9 13.40 10.67 -5.39
N ASN A 10 12.81 11.64 -4.69
CA ASN A 10 12.02 11.34 -3.50
C ASN A 10 10.89 10.40 -3.91
N VAL A 11 10.94 9.17 -3.44
CA VAL A 11 9.87 8.20 -3.64
C VAL A 11 8.80 8.51 -2.59
N TYR A 12 7.74 9.21 -2.99
CA TYR A 12 6.55 9.47 -2.16
C TYR A 12 5.70 8.21 -2.13
N LYS A 13 6.16 7.22 -1.36
CA LYS A 13 5.68 5.84 -1.50
C LYS A 13 4.32 5.58 -0.86
N ASP A 14 3.90 6.45 0.06
CA ASP A 14 2.84 6.09 1.01
C ASP A 14 1.68 7.10 1.09
N GLU A 15 1.75 8.24 0.39
CA GLU A 15 0.72 9.29 0.45
C GLU A 15 0.46 9.93 -0.93
N CYS A 16 -0.75 10.45 -1.11
CA CYS A 16 -1.16 11.19 -2.31
C CYS A 16 -0.32 12.48 -2.49
N LEU A 17 0.02 12.79 -3.73
CA LEU A 17 0.75 14.01 -4.08
C LEU A 17 -0.01 15.31 -3.76
N TYR A 18 -1.35 15.24 -3.69
CA TYR A 18 -2.23 16.41 -3.55
C TYR A 18 -3.12 16.40 -2.30
N SER A 19 -3.18 15.28 -1.57
CA SER A 19 -4.01 15.09 -0.38
C SER A 19 -3.27 14.24 0.66
N PHE A 20 -3.89 14.03 1.82
CA PHE A 20 -3.37 13.12 2.85
C PHE A 20 -3.86 11.67 2.66
N ASP A 21 -4.42 11.34 1.50
CA ASP A 21 -4.85 9.98 1.23
C ASP A 21 -3.67 9.02 1.23
N ASN A 22 -3.87 7.85 1.80
CA ASN A 22 -2.86 6.82 1.95
C ASN A 22 -3.50 5.44 1.70
N PRO A 23 -2.74 4.33 1.73
CA PRO A 23 -3.30 2.99 1.55
C PRO A 23 -4.48 2.64 2.47
N GLU A 24 -4.54 3.22 3.67
CA GLU A 24 -5.59 2.97 4.68
C GLU A 24 -6.80 3.90 4.51
N SER A 25 -6.75 4.89 3.62
CA SER A 25 -7.91 5.69 3.22
C SER A 25 -9.01 4.80 2.64
N SER A 26 -10.27 5.20 2.79
CA SER A 26 -11.45 4.45 2.30
C SER A 26 -11.40 4.11 0.81
N THR A 27 -10.70 4.94 0.03
CA THR A 27 -10.55 4.80 -1.42
C THR A 27 -9.20 4.24 -1.84
N GLY A 28 -8.30 3.99 -0.88
CA GLY A 28 -6.91 3.59 -1.11
C GLY A 28 -6.09 4.63 -1.87
N ILE A 29 -4.99 4.18 -2.46
CA ILE A 29 -4.06 5.01 -3.22
C ILE A 29 -3.83 4.42 -4.62
N TYR A 30 -3.64 5.29 -5.62
CA TYR A 30 -3.36 4.92 -7.01
C TYR A 30 -1.93 5.30 -7.36
N ILE A 31 -1.12 4.31 -7.68
CA ILE A 31 0.31 4.45 -7.96
C ILE A 31 0.52 4.33 -9.46
N SER A 32 1.05 5.37 -10.09
CA SER A 32 1.41 5.34 -11.51
C SER A 32 2.50 4.30 -11.76
N LEU A 33 2.27 3.34 -12.66
CA LEU A 33 3.30 2.33 -13.00
C LEU A 33 4.43 2.89 -13.88
N SER A 34 4.27 4.11 -14.41
CA SER A 34 5.28 4.79 -15.21
C SER A 34 6.17 5.71 -14.37
N SER A 35 5.56 6.49 -13.47
CA SER A 35 6.24 7.55 -12.71
C SER A 35 6.40 7.24 -11.22
N PHE A 36 5.74 6.20 -10.71
CA PHE A 36 5.72 5.81 -9.29
C PHE A 36 5.22 6.90 -8.34
N LEU A 37 4.47 7.88 -8.87
CA LEU A 37 3.76 8.88 -8.07
C LEU A 37 2.41 8.33 -7.61
N CYS A 38 2.00 8.74 -6.41
CA CYS A 38 0.80 8.29 -5.73
C CYS A 38 -0.29 9.36 -5.79
N PHE A 39 -1.52 8.95 -6.07
CA PHE A 39 -2.68 9.82 -6.19
C PHE A 39 -3.88 9.23 -5.46
N GLY A 40 -4.65 10.08 -4.79
CA GLY A 40 -5.98 9.73 -4.29
C GLY A 40 -6.98 9.58 -5.44
N GLU A 41 -8.13 8.96 -5.16
CA GLU A 41 -9.16 8.68 -6.16
C GLU A 41 -9.65 9.94 -6.90
N GLU A 42 -9.70 11.09 -6.23
CA GLU A 42 -10.17 12.34 -6.83
C GLU A 42 -9.18 12.91 -7.85
N PHE A 43 -7.89 12.61 -7.72
CA PHE A 43 -6.83 13.24 -8.51
C PHE A 43 -6.25 12.34 -9.61
N VAL A 44 -6.46 11.03 -9.52
CA VAL A 44 -5.86 10.07 -10.47
C VAL A 44 -6.35 10.27 -11.91
N ASP A 45 -7.64 10.56 -12.13
CA ASP A 45 -8.19 10.78 -13.46
C ASP A 45 -7.67 12.09 -14.08
N LEU A 46 -7.52 13.13 -13.26
CA LEU A 46 -6.92 14.40 -13.68
C LEU A 46 -5.46 14.20 -14.09
N TYR A 47 -4.67 13.50 -13.26
CA TYR A 47 -3.28 13.19 -13.58
C TYR A 47 -3.16 12.31 -14.83
N SER A 48 -4.05 11.34 -15.00
CA SER A 48 -4.06 10.47 -16.19
C SER A 48 -4.24 11.27 -17.47
N LYS A 49 -5.18 12.23 -17.48
CA LYS A 49 -5.42 13.14 -18.61
C LYS A 49 -4.24 14.07 -18.86
N ALA A 50 -3.62 14.60 -17.80
CA ALA A 50 -2.53 15.56 -17.91
C ALA A 50 -1.19 14.92 -18.35
N SER A 51 -0.89 13.72 -17.86
CA SER A 51 0.39 13.03 -18.11
C SER A 51 0.36 12.07 -19.29
N GLY A 52 -0.83 11.67 -19.76
CA GLY A 52 -0.99 10.59 -20.73
C GLY A 52 -0.68 9.19 -20.17
N THR A 53 -0.44 9.07 -18.86
CA THR A 53 -0.29 7.76 -18.21
C THR A 53 -1.66 7.23 -17.82
N HIS A 54 -1.93 5.99 -18.20
CA HIS A 54 -3.26 5.40 -18.10
C HIS A 54 -3.32 4.19 -17.17
N ILE A 55 -2.18 3.65 -16.74
CA ILE A 55 -2.10 2.40 -15.97
C ILE A 55 -1.59 2.71 -14.57
N PHE A 56 -2.37 2.30 -13.58
CA PHE A 56 -2.10 2.54 -12.17
C PHE A 56 -2.24 1.25 -11.37
N LEU A 57 -1.47 1.12 -10.30
CA LEU A 57 -1.66 0.12 -9.25
C LEU A 57 -2.50 0.76 -8.14
N HIS A 58 -3.69 0.24 -7.91
CA HIS A 58 -4.52 0.59 -6.77
C HIS A 58 -4.13 -0.29 -5.57
N LEU A 59 -3.67 0.35 -4.51
CA LEU A 59 -3.29 -0.27 -3.24
C LEU A 59 -4.28 0.17 -2.16
N HIS A 60 -4.93 -0.80 -1.52
CA HIS A 60 -5.84 -0.57 -0.41
C HIS A 60 -5.54 -1.50 0.76
N ARG A 61 -5.20 -0.92 1.90
CA ARG A 61 -4.83 -1.59 3.14
C ARG A 61 -6.02 -1.66 4.08
N THR A 62 -6.39 -2.88 4.45
CA THR A 62 -7.50 -3.15 5.35
C THR A 62 -6.99 -3.60 6.72
N LYS A 63 -7.58 -3.06 7.79
CA LYS A 63 -7.25 -3.40 9.18
C LYS A 63 -8.18 -4.48 9.70
N LYS A 64 -7.64 -5.66 10.03
CA LYS A 64 -8.39 -6.79 10.59
C LYS A 64 -8.07 -6.98 12.06
N LEU A 65 -9.11 -7.26 12.83
CA LEU A 65 -9.01 -7.59 14.25
C LEU A 65 -8.70 -9.08 14.41
N VAL A 66 -7.54 -9.43 14.97
CA VAL A 66 -7.21 -10.83 15.27
C VAL A 66 -7.80 -11.17 16.64
N ASN A 67 -8.85 -12.00 16.65
CA ASN A 67 -9.41 -12.55 17.88
C ASN A 67 -8.44 -13.60 18.45
N LYS A 68 -8.15 -13.55 19.76
CA LYS A 68 -7.18 -14.41 20.46
C LYS A 68 -7.51 -15.93 20.46
N THR A 69 -8.52 -16.40 19.75
CA THR A 69 -9.04 -17.77 19.88
C THR A 69 -8.26 -18.82 19.09
N GLU A 70 -7.36 -18.43 18.18
CA GLU A 70 -6.65 -19.37 17.29
C GLU A 70 -5.19 -19.68 17.71
N LEU A 71 -4.73 -19.18 18.87
CA LEU A 71 -3.36 -19.42 19.37
C LEU A 71 -3.28 -20.45 20.51
N SER A 72 -4.21 -21.40 20.59
CA SER A 72 -4.28 -22.38 21.69
C SER A 72 -3.78 -23.78 21.35
N THR A 73 -2.84 -23.97 20.41
CA THR A 73 -2.28 -25.32 20.19
C THR A 73 -0.79 -25.49 19.94
N ILE A 74 0.07 -24.48 19.79
CA ILE A 74 1.49 -24.76 19.54
C ILE A 74 2.42 -23.77 20.29
N ASP A 75 3.24 -24.38 21.15
CA ASP A 75 4.48 -23.92 21.78
C ASP A 75 4.44 -23.11 23.09
N CYS A 76 4.67 -23.87 24.18
CA CYS A 76 5.29 -23.41 25.42
C CYS A 76 6.62 -22.69 25.14
N GLN A 77 6.66 -21.37 25.24
CA GLN A 77 7.92 -20.65 25.47
C GLN A 77 7.69 -19.41 26.36
N PRO A 78 8.54 -19.14 27.37
CA PRO A 78 8.30 -18.08 28.34
C PRO A 78 8.46 -16.70 27.69
N GLU A 79 7.47 -15.83 27.95
CA GLU A 79 7.41 -14.47 27.43
C GLU A 79 8.70 -13.67 27.71
N PRO A 80 9.28 -12.96 26.72
CA PRO A 80 10.38 -12.05 26.99
C PRO A 80 9.87 -10.86 27.81
N LYS A 81 10.35 -10.77 29.04
CA LYS A 81 10.18 -9.61 29.94
C LYS A 81 10.56 -8.32 29.20
N ILE A 82 9.59 -7.51 28.82
CA ILE A 82 9.84 -6.17 28.29
C ILE A 82 10.43 -5.30 29.41
N THR A 83 11.64 -4.83 29.16
CA THR A 83 12.41 -3.88 29.96
C THR A 83 11.81 -2.48 29.89
N LYS A 84 11.54 -1.92 31.07
CA LYS A 84 11.32 -0.50 31.43
C LYS A 84 11.13 0.49 30.26
N LEU A 85 9.91 1.00 30.12
CA LEU A 85 9.63 2.32 29.55
C LEU A 85 8.79 3.12 30.54
N ALA A 86 9.34 4.24 30.99
CA ALA A 86 8.65 5.24 31.80
C ALA A 86 7.98 6.26 30.87
N ILE A 87 6.77 6.71 31.22
CA ILE A 87 6.31 8.12 31.29
C ILE A 87 4.82 8.10 31.60
N GLY A 88 4.45 8.72 32.73
CA GLY A 88 3.11 8.71 33.31
C GLY A 88 2.12 9.62 32.57
N ILE A 89 1.37 9.03 31.66
CA ILE A 89 0.09 9.57 31.17
C ILE A 89 -1.02 8.61 31.59
N GLU A 90 -2.19 9.15 31.95
CA GLU A 90 -3.36 8.40 32.40
C GLU A 90 -4.03 7.71 31.19
N GLY A 91 -3.36 6.65 30.71
CA GLY A 91 -3.71 5.97 29.45
C GLY A 91 -2.58 5.06 28.93
N GLY A 92 -1.85 4.40 29.83
CA GLY A 92 -0.69 3.57 29.49
C GLY A 92 -1.01 2.35 28.61
N PHE A 93 0.03 1.89 27.89
CA PHE A 93 0.02 0.71 27.02
C PHE A 93 -0.65 -0.50 27.70
N GLN A 94 -1.86 -0.86 27.24
CA GLN A 94 -2.52 -2.07 27.71
C GLN A 94 -1.99 -3.27 26.91
N PRO A 95 -1.35 -4.27 27.55
CA PRO A 95 -0.86 -5.48 26.87
C PRO A 95 -1.99 -6.39 26.36
N ASN A 96 -3.25 -6.05 26.67
CA ASN A 96 -4.44 -6.64 26.07
C ASN A 96 -4.91 -5.89 24.83
N SER A 97 -4.03 -5.11 24.19
CA SER A 97 -4.31 -4.55 22.87
C SER A 97 -4.61 -5.68 21.91
N ASN A 98 -5.82 -5.64 21.39
CA ASN A 98 -6.23 -6.43 20.25
C ASN A 98 -5.14 -6.38 19.18
N LYS A 99 -4.57 -7.53 18.82
CA LYS A 99 -3.58 -7.59 17.74
C LYS A 99 -4.32 -7.27 16.45
N PHE A 100 -3.88 -6.21 15.76
CA PHE A 100 -4.39 -5.88 14.45
C PHE A 100 -3.46 -6.44 13.40
N GLU A 101 -4.04 -7.09 12.40
CA GLU A 101 -3.32 -7.52 11.20
C GLU A 101 -3.73 -6.59 10.05
N TYR A 102 -2.75 -6.17 9.26
CA TYR A 102 -2.95 -5.34 8.09
C TYR A 102 -2.85 -6.23 6.85
N GLN A 103 -3.85 -6.16 5.99
CA GLN A 103 -3.86 -6.86 4.72
C GLN A 103 -3.91 -5.86 3.56
N ASP A 104 -2.90 -5.94 2.69
CA ASP A 104 -2.80 -5.15 1.48
C ASP A 104 -3.52 -5.86 0.33
N ASN A 105 -4.41 -5.14 -0.34
CA ASN A 105 -5.11 -5.58 -1.53
C ASN A 105 -4.65 -4.76 -2.72
N TYR A 106 -4.40 -5.43 -3.85
CA TYR A 106 -3.84 -4.82 -5.04
C TYR A 106 -4.79 -5.02 -6.22
N ASN A 107 -4.99 -3.96 -7.01
CA ASN A 107 -5.68 -4.03 -8.30
C ASN A 107 -4.91 -3.21 -9.33
N ILE A 108 -4.92 -3.63 -10.59
CA ILE A 108 -4.48 -2.79 -11.70
C ILE A 108 -5.68 -2.00 -12.21
N VAL A 109 -5.55 -0.70 -12.31
CA VAL A 109 -6.61 0.21 -12.76
C VAL A 109 -6.17 0.92 -14.03
N VAL A 110 -7.02 0.89 -15.05
CA VAL A 110 -6.78 1.52 -16.35
C VAL A 110 -7.77 2.67 -16.57
N PHE A 111 -7.24 3.84 -16.89
CA PHE A 111 -7.97 5.04 -17.28
C PHE A 111 -7.82 5.31 -18.78
N PRO A 112 -8.75 6.04 -19.44
CA PRO A 112 -10.03 6.54 -18.93
C PRO A 112 -11.07 5.42 -18.72
N GLY A 113 -12.06 5.64 -17.86
CA GLY A 113 -13.16 4.70 -17.62
C GLY A 113 -13.00 3.76 -16.41
N LYS A 114 -11.85 3.82 -15.71
CA LYS A 114 -11.58 3.11 -14.45
C LYS A 114 -11.87 1.60 -14.54
N VAL A 115 -11.23 0.92 -15.48
CA VAL A 115 -11.30 -0.54 -15.57
C VAL A 115 -10.41 -1.14 -14.49
N ILE A 116 -10.99 -1.95 -13.60
CA ILE A 116 -10.29 -2.55 -12.46
C ILE A 116 -10.02 -4.03 -12.77
N VAL A 117 -8.77 -4.44 -12.67
CA VAL A 117 -8.32 -5.82 -12.82
C VAL A 117 -7.68 -6.26 -11.51
N PRO A 118 -8.22 -7.30 -10.83
CA PRO A 118 -7.64 -7.76 -9.57
C PRO A 118 -6.22 -8.29 -9.77
N TYR A 119 -5.37 -8.13 -8.75
CA TYR A 119 -4.03 -8.67 -8.72
C TYR A 119 -3.81 -9.44 -7.40
N PRO A 120 -3.25 -10.67 -7.43
CA PRO A 120 -2.72 -11.40 -8.59
C PRO A 120 -3.83 -11.95 -9.52
N ASN A 121 -3.54 -12.03 -10.82
CA ASN A 121 -4.42 -12.63 -11.83
C ASN A 121 -3.56 -13.35 -12.88
N GLU A 122 -3.90 -14.60 -13.20
CA GLU A 122 -3.19 -15.44 -14.17
C GLU A 122 -3.37 -14.97 -15.62
N ASP A 123 -4.45 -14.23 -15.91
CA ASP A 123 -4.72 -13.66 -17.23
C ASP A 123 -3.85 -12.43 -17.55
N LEU A 124 -3.13 -11.89 -16.55
CA LEU A 124 -2.19 -10.80 -16.77
C LEU A 124 -0.92 -11.33 -17.45
N PRO A 125 -0.41 -10.64 -18.49
CA PRO A 125 0.73 -11.12 -19.24
C PRO A 125 2.00 -11.14 -18.37
N LEU A 126 2.58 -12.33 -18.16
CA LEU A 126 3.80 -12.53 -17.37
C LEU A 126 5.09 -12.08 -18.09
N LYS A 127 5.05 -11.91 -19.42
CA LYS A 127 6.19 -11.49 -20.26
C LYS A 127 5.71 -10.75 -21.50
N GLY A 128 6.41 -9.65 -21.83
CA GLY A 128 6.07 -8.73 -22.92
C GLY A 128 5.91 -9.40 -24.28
N GLN A 129 4.66 -9.64 -24.68
CA GLN A 129 4.28 -9.69 -26.09
C GLN A 129 3.96 -8.27 -26.55
N ILE A 130 5.01 -7.44 -26.64
CA ILE A 130 4.89 -6.19 -27.39
C ILE A 130 4.81 -6.61 -28.86
N ARG A 131 3.59 -6.61 -29.42
CA ARG A 131 3.43 -6.69 -30.88
C ARG A 131 4.11 -5.46 -31.46
N LYS A 132 5.32 -5.64 -32.00
CA LYS A 132 5.95 -4.64 -32.86
C LYS A 132 5.03 -4.47 -34.07
N GLY A 133 4.36 -3.32 -34.14
CA GLY A 133 3.76 -2.82 -35.38
C GLY A 133 4.83 -2.29 -36.32
#